data_AF-A0AAD5XUG7-F1
#
_entry.id   AF-A0AAD5XUG7-F1
#
_cell.length_a   1.000
_cell.length_b   1.000
_cell.length_c   1.000
_cell.angle_alpha   90.00
_cell.angle_beta   90.00
_cell.angle_gamma   90.00
#
_symmetry.space_group_name_H-M   'P 1'
#
loop_
_entity.id
_entity.type
_entity.pdbx_description
1 polymer ?
#
loop_
_entity_poly.entity_id
_entity_poly.type
_entity_poly.pdbx_seq_one_letter_code
_entity_poly.pdbx_strand_id
1 'polypeptide(L)'
;MTNGERGQGPLGHVTELRSAVFLHSADKLSNHINVTAAMQSVYTLIQNCPPLQPLNKDIGSLSSTTTTTAKFPRTDLDTLATWHTLPTEIDSVRNILRNSTVSASASLGPFGFEGHINDESGVLILLHIMFASVTKCLPRELDQPKFTVVAGNKDVVGEPDFIYKSGSSTKPKIVVEVKTDWAFPQLGSIVAEWPAAQSNPRSKLARAIHQIYGYMTFNHLRYGVLTNYEKTWFLRRVNAPQGGRLEISDPYAYNSTSTLLEAWVTVTLLAENNWFYTSPTTSPAPPRRATILTAPPSSNPYKLRHTNTSGIEFIEGVDRSRVGVVVRGKYFGTEVVMKVVDASKEKSAAEELEHEVSVYSALRSLSGSTIPCVIAYIEVWSMLRILVLQDCGINLRMYQNGGGSLSTVRDLCNDRLAELNALGYMHNDVKEENFAFNNGNVRLIDLGRASQGTTSESVDF
;
A
#
# COMPACT_ATOMS: atom_id res chain seq x y z
N MET A 1 47.77 41.13 7.37
CA MET A 1 46.36 41.34 6.92
C MET A 1 45.88 40.06 6.25
N THR A 2 44.57 39.91 6.04
CA THR A 2 43.85 38.65 5.74
C THR A 2 44.41 37.78 4.61
N ASN A 3 44.40 36.46 4.84
CA ASN A 3 44.58 35.42 3.82
C ASN A 3 43.39 35.38 2.84
N GLY A 4 43.55 34.65 1.72
CA GLY A 4 42.46 34.38 0.78
C GLY A 4 42.66 33.08 0.00
N GLU A 5 42.29 31.94 0.60
CA GLU A 5 42.25 30.64 -0.07
C GLU A 5 40.80 30.28 -0.44
N ARG A 6 40.58 29.76 -1.65
CA ARG A 6 39.27 29.27 -2.10
C ARG A 6 39.20 27.75 -1.92
N GLY A 7 38.58 27.31 -0.83
CA GLY A 7 38.35 25.90 -0.58
C GLY A 7 37.38 25.27 -1.60
N GLN A 8 37.68 24.04 -2.01
CA GLN A 8 36.74 23.18 -2.73
C GLN A 8 35.71 22.63 -1.73
N GLY A 9 34.41 22.68 -2.06
CA GLY A 9 33.34 22.12 -1.23
C GLY A 9 32.97 20.69 -1.67
N PRO A 10 33.00 19.68 -0.79
CA PRO A 10 32.59 18.33 -1.13
C PRO A 10 31.06 18.17 -1.10
N LEU A 11 30.44 17.78 -2.21
CA LEU A 11 29.11 17.16 -2.19
C LEU A 11 29.27 15.71 -1.74
N GLY A 12 28.84 15.36 -0.52
CA GLY A 12 29.06 13.99 -0.03
C GLY A 12 28.58 13.57 1.36
N HIS A 13 27.68 14.28 2.06
CA HIS A 13 27.16 13.81 3.36
C HIS A 13 25.66 14.11 3.57
N VAL A 14 24.79 13.34 2.90
CA VAL A 14 23.33 13.33 3.17
C VAL A 14 22.80 11.90 3.41
N THR A 15 23.51 10.87 2.96
CA THR A 15 23.03 9.48 2.94
C THR A 15 23.22 8.72 4.25
N GLU A 16 24.23 9.05 5.06
CA GLU A 16 24.66 8.23 6.21
C GLU A 16 23.85 8.45 7.50
N LEU A 17 23.18 9.59 7.66
CA LEU A 17 22.40 9.92 8.87
C LEU A 17 21.14 9.04 9.06
N ARG A 18 20.80 8.16 8.12
CA ARG A 18 19.66 7.24 8.21
C ARG A 18 19.94 5.94 8.99
N SER A 19 21.19 5.63 9.31
CA SER A 19 21.57 4.32 9.88
C SER A 19 22.04 4.35 11.35
N ALA A 20 22.38 5.52 11.89
CA ALA A 20 23.18 5.65 13.11
C ALA A 20 22.43 5.64 14.46
N VAL A 21 21.10 5.41 14.46
CA VAL A 21 20.27 5.38 15.69
C VAL A 21 19.93 3.94 16.12
N PHE A 22 20.35 2.94 15.36
CA PHE A 22 20.28 1.54 15.78
C PHE A 22 21.39 1.18 16.79
N LEU A 23 21.07 0.26 17.71
CA LEU A 23 21.98 -0.38 18.68
C LEU A 23 22.53 0.52 19.81
N HIS A 24 21.68 0.87 20.79
CA HIS A 24 22.00 0.67 22.22
C HIS A 24 20.74 0.65 23.10
N SER A 25 20.85 0.09 24.31
CA SER A 25 19.82 0.09 25.37
C SER A 25 18.56 -0.74 25.12
N ALA A 26 18.71 -2.04 24.86
CA ALA A 26 17.62 -3.02 24.85
C ALA A 26 18.03 -4.36 25.49
N ASP A 27 18.47 -4.35 26.76
CA ASP A 27 18.82 -5.56 27.49
C ASP A 27 18.50 -5.43 29.01
N LYS A 28 18.28 -6.57 29.67
CA LYS A 28 17.89 -6.75 31.09
C LYS A 28 16.55 -6.13 31.53
N LEU A 29 15.46 -6.89 31.35
CA LEU A 29 14.77 -7.47 32.52
C LEU A 29 13.85 -8.64 32.11
N SER A 30 14.24 -9.86 32.49
CA SER A 30 13.38 -11.05 32.44
C SER A 30 12.58 -11.16 33.73
N ASN A 31 11.29 -11.47 33.63
CA ASN A 31 10.47 -12.11 34.67
C ASN A 31 9.20 -12.67 34.02
N HIS A 32 8.92 -13.96 34.26
CA HIS A 32 7.73 -14.63 33.72
C HIS A 32 6.49 -14.38 34.60
N ILE A 33 5.43 -13.80 34.02
CA ILE A 33 4.07 -13.80 34.58
C ILE A 33 3.08 -14.13 33.45
N ASN A 34 1.92 -14.68 33.79
CA ASN A 34 1.02 -15.42 32.89
C ASN A 34 0.14 -14.52 31.99
N VAL A 35 0.76 -13.81 31.02
CA VAL A 35 0.09 -12.87 30.10
C VAL A 35 -0.96 -13.54 29.21
N THR A 36 -0.85 -14.85 28.95
CA THR A 36 -1.78 -15.62 28.11
C THR A 36 -3.25 -15.46 28.53
N ALA A 37 -3.54 -15.38 29.83
CA ALA A 37 -4.91 -15.18 30.31
C ALA A 37 -5.46 -13.76 30.03
N ALA A 38 -4.60 -12.73 30.09
CA ALA A 38 -4.96 -11.37 29.72
C ALA A 38 -5.20 -11.26 28.20
N MET A 39 -4.33 -11.84 27.38
CA MET A 39 -4.54 -11.90 25.92
C MET A 39 -5.83 -12.65 25.55
N GLN A 40 -6.09 -13.80 26.17
CA GLN A 40 -7.34 -14.53 25.95
C GLN A 40 -8.56 -13.67 26.30
N SER A 41 -8.47 -12.83 27.33
CA SER A 41 -9.53 -11.89 27.73
C SER A 41 -9.72 -10.76 26.71
N VAL A 42 -8.64 -10.18 26.18
CA VAL A 42 -8.68 -9.20 25.08
C VAL A 42 -9.35 -9.79 23.84
N TYR A 43 -8.86 -10.95 23.37
CA TYR A 43 -9.39 -11.61 22.18
C TYR A 43 -10.86 -12.02 22.35
N THR A 44 -11.23 -12.57 23.51
CA THR A 44 -12.62 -12.94 23.80
C THR A 44 -13.53 -11.70 23.83
N LEU A 45 -13.08 -10.56 24.35
CA LEU A 45 -13.89 -9.34 24.36
C LEU A 45 -14.11 -8.80 22.94
N ILE A 46 -13.06 -8.73 22.11
CA ILE A 46 -13.16 -8.25 20.72
C ILE A 46 -14.03 -9.19 19.86
N GLN A 47 -13.99 -10.50 20.10
CA GLN A 47 -14.82 -11.48 19.39
C GLN A 47 -16.31 -11.42 19.77
N ASN A 48 -16.66 -10.84 20.93
CA ASN A 48 -18.05 -10.72 21.40
C ASN A 48 -18.76 -9.42 21.01
N CYS A 49 -18.13 -8.54 20.21
CA CYS A 49 -18.81 -7.37 19.65
C CYS A 49 -19.93 -7.81 18.66
N PRO A 50 -21.20 -7.41 18.88
CA PRO A 50 -22.34 -8.05 18.21
C PRO A 50 -22.49 -7.66 16.72
N PRO A 51 -22.89 -8.60 15.85
CA PRO A 51 -23.27 -8.29 14.48
C PRO A 51 -24.62 -7.55 14.44
N LEU A 52 -24.69 -6.45 13.69
CA LEU A 52 -25.90 -5.64 13.56
C LEU A 52 -27.00 -6.37 12.76
N GLN A 53 -28.24 -6.31 13.25
CA GLN A 53 -29.42 -6.83 12.56
C GLN A 53 -29.94 -5.85 11.50
N PRO A 54 -30.63 -6.34 10.44
CA PRO A 54 -31.09 -5.50 9.34
C PRO A 54 -32.37 -4.71 9.68
N LEU A 55 -32.47 -3.49 9.16
CA LEU A 55 -33.72 -2.73 9.06
C LEU A 55 -34.02 -2.46 7.57
N ASN A 56 -35.29 -2.45 7.17
CA ASN A 56 -35.70 -2.48 5.76
C ASN A 56 -36.88 -1.52 5.48
N LYS A 57 -36.79 -0.75 4.38
CA LYS A 57 -37.91 -0.20 3.57
C LYS A 57 -37.42 0.63 2.36
N ASP A 58 -38.25 0.70 1.32
CA ASP A 58 -37.95 1.18 -0.04
C ASP A 58 -38.39 2.64 -0.34
N ILE A 59 -38.32 3.03 -1.63
CA ILE A 59 -38.82 4.25 -2.32
C ILE A 59 -37.82 5.43 -2.30
N GLY A 60 -37.51 6.17 -3.40
CA GLY A 60 -37.94 6.10 -4.82
C GLY A 60 -37.15 7.12 -5.69
N SER A 61 -37.30 7.10 -7.03
CA SER A 61 -36.52 7.92 -8.02
C SER A 61 -37.15 9.32 -8.30
N LEU A 62 -36.55 10.30 -9.03
CA LEU A 62 -35.87 10.27 -10.35
C LEU A 62 -35.22 11.66 -10.70
N SER A 63 -34.13 11.72 -11.51
CA SER A 63 -33.53 12.89 -12.24
C SER A 63 -33.08 14.16 -11.44
N SER A 64 -32.02 14.92 -11.78
CA SER A 64 -30.83 14.86 -12.67
C SER A 64 -29.95 16.13 -12.39
N THR A 65 -28.82 16.53 -13.02
CA THR A 65 -28.12 16.16 -14.28
C THR A 65 -26.62 16.58 -14.24
N THR A 66 -25.73 15.79 -14.85
CA THR A 66 -24.37 16.11 -15.38
C THR A 66 -23.50 17.26 -14.80
N THR A 67 -22.46 16.88 -14.05
CA THR A 67 -21.06 16.98 -14.54
C THR A 67 -20.42 15.59 -14.45
N THR A 68 -19.31 15.32 -15.14
CA THR A 68 -18.85 13.93 -15.38
C THR A 68 -18.34 13.22 -14.12
N THR A 69 -19.21 12.40 -13.53
CA THR A 69 -18.94 11.46 -12.45
C THR A 69 -17.83 10.48 -12.82
N ALA A 70 -17.08 9.99 -11.83
CA ALA A 70 -16.18 8.86 -12.02
C ALA A 70 -16.97 7.67 -12.59
N LYS A 71 -16.51 7.10 -13.72
CA LYS A 71 -17.27 6.12 -14.53
C LYS A 71 -17.63 4.82 -13.78
N PHE A 72 -17.00 4.59 -12.63
CA PHE A 72 -17.33 3.55 -11.68
C PHE A 72 -17.22 4.13 -10.26
N PRO A 73 -18.33 4.31 -9.51
CA PRO A 73 -18.28 4.85 -8.15
C PRO A 73 -17.62 3.87 -7.18
N ARG A 74 -17.18 4.40 -6.02
CA ARG A 74 -16.69 3.60 -4.90
C ARG A 74 -17.80 3.55 -3.84
N THR A 75 -18.74 2.63 -3.99
CA THR A 75 -20.00 2.59 -3.22
C THR A 75 -19.80 2.69 -1.70
N ASP A 76 -18.75 2.05 -1.17
CA ASP A 76 -18.37 2.10 0.25
C ASP A 76 -17.97 3.51 0.77
N LEU A 77 -17.83 4.49 -0.14
CA LEU A 77 -17.54 5.90 0.11
C LEU A 77 -18.68 6.84 -0.33
N ASP A 78 -19.80 6.31 -0.85
CA ASP A 78 -20.96 7.14 -1.21
C ASP A 78 -21.52 7.83 0.06
N THR A 79 -21.49 7.11 1.19
CA THR A 79 -21.66 7.67 2.55
C THR A 79 -20.57 7.17 3.50
N LEU A 80 -19.92 8.08 4.22
CA LEU A 80 -19.12 7.74 5.40
C LEU A 80 -20.00 7.65 6.65
N ALA A 81 -19.53 6.93 7.68
CA ALA A 81 -20.18 6.88 8.99
C ALA A 81 -19.15 7.09 10.12
N THR A 82 -19.60 7.48 11.31
CA THR A 82 -18.72 7.67 12.46
C THR A 82 -18.50 6.34 13.19
N TRP A 83 -17.23 6.05 13.57
CA TRP A 83 -16.86 4.91 14.40
C TRP A 83 -17.23 5.16 15.87
N HIS A 84 -18.54 5.21 16.16
CA HIS A 84 -19.08 5.57 17.47
C HIS A 84 -18.65 4.65 18.62
N THR A 85 -18.21 3.42 18.34
CA THR A 85 -17.79 2.45 19.36
C THR A 85 -16.31 2.58 19.78
N LEU A 86 -15.48 3.35 19.06
CA LEU A 86 -14.05 3.46 19.37
C LEU A 86 -13.76 3.97 20.80
N PRO A 87 -14.48 4.96 21.37
CA PRO A 87 -14.26 5.37 22.76
C PRO A 87 -14.48 4.22 23.77
N THR A 88 -15.52 3.41 23.58
CA THR A 88 -15.81 2.25 24.44
C THR A 88 -14.82 1.10 24.23
N GLU A 89 -14.33 0.92 23.01
CA GLU A 89 -13.24 -0.01 22.69
C GLU A 89 -11.93 0.43 23.39
N ILE A 90 -11.63 1.74 23.43
CA ILE A 90 -10.50 2.33 24.16
C ILE A 90 -10.67 2.16 25.68
N ASP A 91 -11.83 2.49 26.23
CA ASP A 91 -12.12 2.32 27.67
C ASP A 91 -11.92 0.87 28.11
N SER A 92 -12.33 -0.09 27.26
CA SER A 92 -12.15 -1.52 27.48
C SER A 92 -10.68 -1.92 27.50
N VAL A 93 -9.89 -1.50 26.50
CA VAL A 93 -8.44 -1.76 26.45
C VAL A 93 -7.72 -1.12 27.64
N ARG A 94 -8.04 0.13 27.99
CA ARG A 94 -7.48 0.83 29.15
C ARG A 94 -7.71 0.06 30.45
N ASN A 95 -8.93 -0.46 30.66
CA ASN A 95 -9.26 -1.24 31.84
C ASN A 95 -8.51 -2.57 31.88
N ILE A 96 -8.31 -3.25 30.74
CA ILE A 96 -7.51 -4.49 30.69
C ILE A 96 -6.03 -4.22 30.97
N LEU A 97 -5.46 -3.13 30.41
CA LEU A 97 -4.06 -2.75 30.65
C LEU A 97 -3.80 -2.36 32.11
N ARG A 98 -4.77 -1.74 32.79
CA ARG A 98 -4.72 -1.42 34.23
C ARG A 98 -4.87 -2.64 35.14
N ASN A 99 -5.75 -3.58 34.77
CA ASN A 99 -6.02 -4.79 35.57
C ASN A 99 -4.97 -5.89 35.35
N SER A 100 -4.20 -5.81 34.27
CA SER A 100 -3.01 -6.63 34.05
C SER A 100 -1.84 -6.10 34.87
N THR A 101 -1.00 -6.96 35.44
CA THR A 101 0.21 -6.58 36.20
C THR A 101 1.35 -5.98 35.34
N VAL A 102 1.00 -5.44 34.17
CA VAL A 102 1.87 -4.69 33.25
C VAL A 102 2.15 -3.28 33.79
N SER A 103 1.24 -2.72 34.59
CA SER A 103 1.35 -1.36 35.14
C SER A 103 2.32 -1.26 36.34
N ALA A 104 3.62 -1.10 36.04
CA ALA A 104 4.61 -0.62 37.02
C ALA A 104 5.67 0.32 36.43
N SER A 105 6.10 0.12 35.17
CA SER A 105 7.13 0.94 34.52
C SER A 105 6.63 1.81 33.37
N ALA A 106 5.47 1.50 32.79
CA ALA A 106 4.84 2.28 31.72
C ALA A 106 4.07 3.49 32.28
N SER A 107 4.80 4.45 32.85
CA SER A 107 4.26 5.81 33.03
C SER A 107 4.00 6.40 31.64
N LEU A 108 2.73 6.54 31.27
CA LEU A 108 2.30 7.20 30.03
C LEU A 108 2.40 8.73 30.20
N GLY A 109 3.62 9.20 30.47
CA GLY A 109 3.92 10.62 30.61
C GLY A 109 3.59 11.40 29.33
N PRO A 110 3.29 12.70 29.44
CA PRO A 110 3.04 13.53 28.27
C PRO A 110 4.24 13.48 27.32
N PHE A 111 3.98 13.42 26.01
CA PHE A 111 5.02 13.48 25.00
C PHE A 111 5.69 14.87 25.04
N GLY A 112 6.83 14.95 25.73
CA GLY A 112 7.53 16.20 26.05
C GLY A 112 8.25 16.84 24.86
N PHE A 113 7.50 17.17 23.81
CA PHE A 113 7.98 17.99 22.69
C PHE A 113 7.25 19.33 22.69
N GLU A 114 7.81 20.30 23.42
CA GLU A 114 7.39 21.69 23.40
C GLU A 114 8.05 22.42 22.21
N GLY A 115 7.57 22.13 20.99
CA GLY A 115 8.11 22.73 19.77
C GLY A 115 7.05 22.82 18.67
N HIS A 116 6.95 23.98 18.02
CA HIS A 116 6.10 24.17 16.85
C HIS A 116 6.74 23.47 15.65
N ILE A 117 6.01 22.56 15.00
CA ILE A 117 6.48 21.90 13.79
C ILE A 117 6.26 22.85 12.61
N ASN A 118 7.28 23.00 11.76
CA ASN A 118 7.24 23.88 10.57
C ASN A 118 7.65 23.13 9.29
N ASP A 119 7.95 21.83 9.38
CA ASP A 119 8.42 21.00 8.27
C ASP A 119 8.00 19.53 8.43
N GLU A 120 8.14 18.76 7.35
CA GLU A 120 7.78 17.35 7.28
C GLU A 120 8.70 16.46 8.14
N SER A 121 9.93 16.88 8.41
CA SER A 121 10.89 16.10 9.23
C SER A 121 10.45 16.07 10.69
N GLY A 122 9.97 17.19 11.23
CA GLY A 122 9.37 17.25 12.57
C GLY A 122 8.16 16.33 12.72
N VAL A 123 7.24 16.35 11.74
CA VAL A 123 6.08 15.43 11.68
C VAL A 123 6.55 13.98 11.72
N LEU A 124 7.52 13.62 10.87
CA LEU A 124 8.04 12.26 10.79
C LEU A 124 8.73 11.81 12.10
N ILE A 125 9.55 12.66 12.72
CA ILE A 125 10.23 12.35 13.99
C ILE A 125 9.21 12.03 15.09
N LEU A 126 8.16 12.84 15.22
CA LEU A 126 7.18 12.68 16.30
C LEU A 126 6.21 11.52 16.04
N LEU A 127 5.91 11.20 14.78
CA LEU A 127 5.26 9.94 14.42
C LEU A 127 6.12 8.72 14.80
N HIS A 128 7.45 8.74 14.59
CA HIS A 128 8.32 7.65 15.05
C HIS A 128 8.32 7.51 16.59
N ILE A 129 8.28 8.62 17.34
CA ILE A 129 8.18 8.60 18.81
C ILE A 129 6.81 8.04 19.27
N MET A 130 5.72 8.42 18.59
CA MET A 130 4.39 7.84 18.80
C MET A 130 4.40 6.33 18.53
N PHE A 131 4.87 5.89 17.37
CA PHE A 131 4.97 4.48 17.01
C PHE A 131 5.81 3.66 18.00
N ALA A 132 6.97 4.19 18.42
CA ALA A 132 7.83 3.56 19.43
C ALA A 132 7.19 3.49 20.82
N SER A 133 6.23 4.38 21.12
CA SER A 133 5.46 4.35 22.37
C SER A 133 4.30 3.36 22.28
N VAL A 134 3.63 3.28 21.12
CA VAL A 134 2.60 2.26 20.83
C VAL A 134 3.20 0.86 20.95
N THR A 135 4.34 0.58 20.29
CA THR A 135 4.95 -0.76 20.34
C THR A 135 5.42 -1.17 21.74
N LYS A 136 5.83 -0.22 22.59
CA LYS A 136 6.14 -0.47 24.01
C LYS A 136 4.92 -0.83 24.86
N CYS A 137 3.71 -0.45 24.41
CA CYS A 137 2.44 -0.74 25.11
C CYS A 137 1.77 -2.04 24.61
N LEU A 138 2.31 -2.70 23.59
CA LEU A 138 1.77 -3.95 23.07
C LEU A 138 2.23 -5.18 23.90
N PRO A 139 1.49 -6.31 23.85
CA PRO A 139 1.91 -7.57 24.44
C PRO A 139 3.29 -8.02 23.91
N ARG A 140 4.13 -8.57 24.80
CA ARG A 140 5.49 -9.04 24.47
C ARG A 140 5.49 -10.31 23.62
N GLU A 141 4.34 -10.97 23.55
CA GLU A 141 4.03 -12.20 22.86
C GLU A 141 3.74 -11.97 21.36
N LEU A 142 3.55 -10.71 20.94
CA LEU A 142 3.54 -10.35 19.53
C LEU A 142 4.96 -10.43 18.98
N ASP A 143 5.16 -11.25 17.93
CA ASP A 143 6.44 -11.32 17.21
C ASP A 143 6.67 -10.00 16.44
N GLN A 144 7.78 -9.32 16.75
CA GLN A 144 8.30 -8.14 16.05
C GLN A 144 7.28 -7.06 15.61
N PRO A 145 6.35 -6.60 16.48
CA PRO A 145 5.39 -5.55 16.11
C PRO A 145 6.12 -4.24 15.81
N LYS A 146 5.95 -3.72 14.60
CA LYS A 146 6.60 -2.48 14.15
C LYS A 146 5.77 -1.70 13.14
N PHE A 147 5.74 -0.38 13.34
CA PHE A 147 5.44 0.56 12.27
C PHE A 147 6.73 0.81 11.47
N THR A 148 6.62 0.92 10.15
CA THR A 148 7.77 1.16 9.27
C THR A 148 7.29 1.78 7.95
N VAL A 149 8.19 2.46 7.24
CA VAL A 149 7.92 2.89 5.86
C VAL A 149 7.80 1.68 4.94
N VAL A 150 7.09 1.81 3.83
CA VAL A 150 6.82 0.68 2.92
C VAL A 150 8.05 0.24 2.12
N ALA A 151 9.11 1.07 2.07
CA ALA A 151 10.30 0.87 1.24
C ALA A 151 10.83 -0.58 1.22
N GLY A 152 10.88 -1.17 0.02
CA GLY A 152 11.32 -2.56 -0.21
C GLY A 152 10.26 -3.65 0.08
N ASN A 153 9.11 -3.33 0.68
CA ASN A 153 8.05 -4.32 0.93
C ASN A 153 7.23 -4.58 -0.32
N LYS A 154 7.57 -5.67 -1.03
CA LYS A 154 6.87 -6.13 -2.25
C LYS A 154 5.42 -6.56 -2.03
N ASP A 155 5.05 -6.92 -0.80
CA ASP A 155 3.68 -7.38 -0.47
C ASP A 155 2.72 -6.23 -0.12
N VAL A 156 3.05 -5.00 -0.54
CA VAL A 156 2.21 -3.81 -0.36
C VAL A 156 1.90 -3.16 -1.70
N VAL A 157 0.61 -3.02 -2.00
CA VAL A 157 0.10 -2.36 -3.20
C VAL A 157 -0.05 -0.86 -2.96
N GLY A 158 0.61 -0.07 -3.81
CA GLY A 158 0.71 1.38 -3.68
C GLY A 158 1.76 1.83 -2.66
N GLU A 159 1.80 3.14 -2.41
CA GLU A 159 2.83 3.77 -1.57
C GLU A 159 2.25 4.45 -0.31
N PRO A 160 1.57 3.76 0.63
CA PRO A 160 1.17 4.36 1.91
C PRO A 160 2.41 4.83 2.69
N ASP A 161 2.30 5.94 3.43
CA ASP A 161 3.48 6.57 4.06
C ASP A 161 4.13 5.66 5.13
N PHE A 162 3.30 5.00 5.95
CA PHE A 162 3.74 3.91 6.84
C PHE A 162 2.79 2.72 6.81
N ILE A 163 3.30 1.58 7.24
CA ILE A 163 2.56 0.35 7.51
C ILE A 163 2.85 -0.15 8.93
N TYR A 164 1.85 -0.76 9.56
CA TYR A 164 2.06 -1.63 10.72
C TYR A 164 2.15 -3.09 10.26
N LYS A 165 3.11 -3.84 10.80
CA LYS A 165 3.16 -5.30 10.69
C LYS A 165 3.77 -5.96 11.92
N SER A 166 3.49 -7.25 12.06
CA SER A 166 3.95 -8.14 13.13
C SER A 166 3.93 -9.58 12.61
N GLY A 167 4.64 -10.48 13.28
CA GLY A 167 4.99 -11.80 12.78
C GLY A 167 6.10 -11.76 11.74
N SER A 168 6.46 -12.95 11.25
CA SER A 168 7.26 -13.15 10.04
C SER A 168 6.56 -12.70 8.74
N SER A 169 5.29 -12.28 8.81
CA SER A 169 4.51 -11.82 7.67
C SER A 169 5.04 -10.50 7.09
N THR A 170 5.25 -10.48 5.77
CA THR A 170 5.51 -9.25 5.00
C THR A 170 4.26 -8.39 4.84
N LYS A 171 3.07 -9.01 4.77
CA LYS A 171 1.78 -8.33 4.57
C LYS A 171 1.46 -7.41 5.77
N PRO A 172 1.00 -6.17 5.51
CA PRO A 172 0.66 -5.20 6.56
C PRO A 172 -0.65 -5.57 7.26
N LYS A 173 -0.86 -5.01 8.46
CA LYS A 173 -2.10 -5.11 9.24
C LYS A 173 -2.85 -3.76 9.33
N ILE A 174 -2.13 -2.65 9.22
CA ILE A 174 -2.66 -1.28 9.14
C ILE A 174 -1.83 -0.50 8.11
N VAL A 175 -2.47 0.41 7.38
CA VAL A 175 -1.81 1.47 6.59
C VAL A 175 -2.02 2.83 7.26
N VAL A 176 -0.97 3.64 7.31
CA VAL A 176 -1.01 5.02 7.81
C VAL A 176 -0.70 5.96 6.66
N GLU A 177 -1.58 6.93 6.46
CA GLU A 177 -1.38 8.01 5.50
C GLU A 177 -1.20 9.33 6.26
N VAL A 178 -0.14 10.06 5.92
CA VAL A 178 0.25 11.31 6.55
C VAL A 178 -0.04 12.46 5.59
N LYS A 179 -0.50 13.58 6.14
CA LYS A 179 -0.56 14.87 5.43
C LYS A 179 0.08 15.93 6.33
N THR A 180 0.49 17.05 5.76
CA THR A 180 0.88 18.22 6.57
C THR A 180 -0.36 19.06 6.87
N ASP A 181 -0.39 19.77 7.99
CA ASP A 181 -1.54 20.56 8.41
C ASP A 181 -1.74 21.81 7.54
N TRP A 182 -0.65 22.43 7.04
CA TRP A 182 -0.75 23.46 6.00
C TRP A 182 -1.27 22.92 4.66
N ALA A 183 -1.15 21.62 4.41
CA ALA A 183 -1.74 20.98 3.24
C ALA A 183 -3.18 20.51 3.49
N PHE A 184 -3.53 20.01 4.68
CA PHE A 184 -4.79 19.33 4.96
C PHE A 184 -5.67 20.13 5.93
N PRO A 185 -6.96 20.38 5.60
CA PRO A 185 -7.81 21.26 6.39
C PRO A 185 -7.91 20.85 7.86
N GLN A 186 -8.03 21.84 8.75
CA GLN A 186 -8.12 21.64 10.21
C GLN A 186 -9.52 21.21 10.66
N LEU A 187 -9.98 20.08 10.14
CA LEU A 187 -11.35 19.57 10.30
C LEU A 187 -11.70 19.22 11.75
N GLY A 188 -13.01 19.22 12.03
CA GLY A 188 -13.60 18.44 13.12
C GLY A 188 -13.88 17.01 12.65
N SER A 189 -15.16 16.65 12.55
CA SER A 189 -15.57 15.35 12.05
C SER A 189 -15.51 15.28 10.52
N ILE A 190 -14.66 14.39 9.98
CA ILE A 190 -14.56 14.12 8.54
C ILE A 190 -15.91 13.68 7.94
N VAL A 191 -16.74 12.99 8.73
CA VAL A 191 -18.04 12.45 8.30
C VAL A 191 -19.03 13.58 7.98
N ALA A 192 -19.03 14.65 8.78
CA ALA A 192 -19.88 15.82 8.55
C ALA A 192 -19.44 16.64 7.31
N GLU A 193 -18.13 16.71 7.07
CA GLU A 193 -17.51 17.46 5.96
C GLU A 193 -17.55 16.69 4.62
N TRP A 194 -17.84 15.38 4.67
CA TRP A 194 -17.77 14.50 3.50
C TRP A 194 -18.66 14.91 2.33
N PRO A 195 -19.95 15.27 2.49
CA PRO A 195 -20.81 15.55 1.34
C PRO A 195 -20.32 16.75 0.51
N ALA A 196 -19.86 17.81 1.18
CA ALA A 196 -19.28 18.99 0.54
C ALA A 196 -17.91 18.69 -0.09
N ALA A 197 -17.10 17.85 0.56
CA ALA A 197 -15.81 17.42 0.03
C ALA A 197 -15.95 16.54 -1.21
N GLN A 198 -16.87 15.59 -1.21
CA GLN A 198 -17.11 14.63 -2.30
C GLN A 198 -17.63 15.34 -3.56
N SER A 199 -18.46 16.40 -3.41
CA SER A 199 -18.95 17.19 -4.54
C SER A 199 -17.90 18.10 -5.19
N ASN A 200 -16.70 18.22 -4.62
CA ASN A 200 -15.66 19.15 -5.06
C ASN A 200 -14.44 18.40 -5.64
N PRO A 201 -14.22 18.40 -6.97
CA PRO A 201 -13.09 17.71 -7.61
C PRO A 201 -11.69 18.18 -7.18
N ARG A 202 -11.58 19.34 -6.51
CA ARG A 202 -10.33 19.88 -5.95
C ARG A 202 -10.18 19.62 -4.45
N SER A 203 -11.12 18.93 -3.82
CA SER A 203 -11.10 18.66 -2.38
C SER A 203 -9.91 17.80 -1.98
N LYS A 204 -9.03 18.36 -1.14
CA LYS A 204 -7.91 17.65 -0.53
C LYS A 204 -8.39 16.56 0.45
N LEU A 205 -9.53 16.79 1.12
CA LEU A 205 -10.17 15.77 1.97
C LEU A 205 -10.62 14.57 1.13
N ALA A 206 -11.34 14.80 0.03
CA ALA A 206 -11.78 13.73 -0.85
C ALA A 206 -10.59 12.92 -1.38
N ARG A 207 -9.53 13.60 -1.84
CA ARG A 207 -8.28 12.95 -2.29
C ARG A 207 -7.63 12.09 -1.20
N ALA A 208 -7.50 12.58 0.04
CA ALA A 208 -6.87 11.82 1.13
C ALA A 208 -7.68 10.58 1.53
N ILE A 209 -9.01 10.71 1.64
CA ILE A 209 -9.90 9.57 1.93
C ILE A 209 -9.87 8.54 0.79
N HIS A 210 -9.93 9.00 -0.47
CA HIS A 210 -9.78 8.14 -1.63
C HIS A 210 -8.42 7.43 -1.69
N GLN A 211 -7.34 8.07 -1.23
CA GLN A 211 -6.00 7.52 -1.17
C GLN A 211 -5.89 6.43 -0.10
N ILE A 212 -6.23 6.74 1.16
CA ILE A 212 -6.13 5.75 2.24
C ILE A 212 -7.11 4.58 2.09
N TYR A 213 -8.36 4.83 1.67
CA TYR A 213 -9.32 3.74 1.36
C TYR A 213 -8.85 2.89 0.16
N GLY A 214 -8.08 3.50 -0.76
CA GLY A 214 -7.35 2.80 -1.81
C GLY A 214 -6.38 1.78 -1.21
N TYR A 215 -5.41 2.23 -0.41
CA TYR A 215 -4.44 1.33 0.23
C TYR A 215 -5.13 0.26 1.11
N MET A 216 -6.14 0.64 1.89
CA MET A 216 -6.91 -0.32 2.69
C MET A 216 -7.58 -1.39 1.82
N THR A 217 -8.14 -1.01 0.65
CA THR A 217 -8.76 -1.95 -0.29
C THR A 217 -7.73 -2.86 -0.95
N PHE A 218 -6.70 -2.30 -1.59
CA PHE A 218 -5.75 -3.06 -2.41
C PHE A 218 -4.82 -3.96 -1.59
N ASN A 219 -4.71 -3.73 -0.28
CA ASN A 219 -3.97 -4.57 0.66
C ASN A 219 -4.88 -5.45 1.55
N HIS A 220 -6.19 -5.47 1.29
CA HIS A 220 -7.21 -6.24 2.05
C HIS A 220 -7.24 -5.93 3.57
N LEU A 221 -7.06 -4.67 3.95
CA LEU A 221 -6.94 -4.24 5.35
C LEU A 221 -8.26 -3.68 5.90
N ARG A 222 -8.67 -4.14 7.08
CA ARG A 222 -9.80 -3.61 7.82
C ARG A 222 -9.52 -2.21 8.34
N TYR A 223 -8.31 -1.95 8.80
CA TYR A 223 -7.94 -0.73 9.54
C TYR A 223 -6.95 0.15 8.78
N GLY A 224 -7.06 1.46 9.02
CA GLY A 224 -6.16 2.48 8.50
C GLY A 224 -6.17 3.71 9.41
N VAL A 225 -5.15 4.55 9.30
CA VAL A 225 -5.06 5.81 10.07
C VAL A 225 -4.69 6.96 9.15
N LEU A 226 -5.49 8.02 9.16
CA LEU A 226 -5.17 9.29 8.51
C LEU A 226 -4.72 10.28 9.59
N THR A 227 -3.58 10.92 9.41
CA THR A 227 -3.07 11.91 10.38
C THR A 227 -2.53 13.13 9.67
N ASN A 228 -2.79 14.32 10.23
CA ASN A 228 -2.06 15.54 9.89
C ASN A 228 -1.11 15.99 11.02
N TYR A 229 -0.64 15.02 11.80
CA TYR A 229 0.02 15.17 13.10
C TYR A 229 -0.87 15.79 14.18
N GLU A 230 -1.31 17.04 13.98
CA GLU A 230 -2.15 17.81 14.90
C GLU A 230 -3.42 17.06 15.30
N LYS A 231 -4.01 16.35 14.32
CA LYS A 231 -5.17 15.47 14.51
C LYS A 231 -4.93 14.12 13.82
N THR A 232 -5.41 13.08 14.47
CA THR A 232 -5.40 11.71 13.96
C THR A 232 -6.83 11.17 13.92
N TRP A 233 -7.23 10.62 12.77
CA TRP A 233 -8.51 9.97 12.54
C TRP A 233 -8.25 8.48 12.27
N PHE A 234 -8.94 7.60 13.00
CA PHE A 234 -8.84 6.16 12.86
C PHE A 234 -9.98 5.64 11.97
N LEU A 235 -9.68 4.72 11.06
CA LEU A 235 -10.62 4.23 10.05
C LEU A 235 -10.78 2.71 10.16
N ARG A 236 -12.01 2.21 10.03
CA ARG A 236 -12.31 0.79 9.84
C ARG A 236 -13.27 0.54 8.69
N ARG A 237 -13.08 -0.56 7.96
CA ARG A 237 -14.04 -1.09 6.98
C ARG A 237 -14.93 -2.13 7.64
N VAL A 238 -16.24 -1.99 7.43
CA VAL A 238 -17.27 -2.88 7.98
C VAL A 238 -18.23 -3.36 6.91
N ASN A 239 -18.77 -4.57 7.07
CA ASN A 239 -19.83 -5.06 6.19
C ASN A 239 -21.12 -4.29 6.46
N ALA A 240 -21.81 -3.86 5.42
CA ALA A 240 -23.13 -3.24 5.49
C ALA A 240 -24.12 -3.97 4.54
N PRO A 241 -25.45 -3.82 4.71
CA PRO A 241 -26.42 -4.51 3.85
C PRO A 241 -26.36 -4.15 2.36
N GLN A 242 -25.70 -3.05 2.00
CA GLN A 242 -25.63 -2.50 0.64
C GLN A 242 -24.22 -2.61 -0.01
N GLY A 243 -23.22 -3.11 0.72
CA GLY A 243 -21.82 -3.09 0.29
C GLY A 243 -20.86 -3.09 1.49
N GLY A 244 -19.63 -2.62 1.32
CA GLY A 244 -18.81 -2.24 2.45
C GLY A 244 -19.18 -0.84 2.94
N ARG A 245 -18.69 -0.45 4.11
CA ARG A 245 -18.77 0.93 4.59
C ARG A 245 -17.46 1.32 5.25
N LEU A 246 -16.99 2.53 5.00
CA LEU A 246 -15.89 3.14 5.74
C LEU A 246 -16.44 3.89 6.96
N GLU A 247 -16.06 3.43 8.15
CA GLU A 247 -16.29 4.14 9.41
C GLU A 247 -15.02 4.89 9.83
N ILE A 248 -15.16 6.12 10.30
CA ILE A 248 -14.05 7.01 10.69
C ILE A 248 -14.33 7.58 12.08
N SER A 249 -13.31 7.66 12.93
CA SER A 249 -13.43 8.29 14.25
C SER A 249 -13.57 9.82 14.15
N ASP A 250 -14.02 10.45 15.24
CA ASP A 250 -13.74 11.86 15.46
C ASP A 250 -12.22 12.09 15.70
N PRO A 251 -11.70 13.32 15.54
CA PRO A 251 -10.26 13.59 15.61
C PRO A 251 -9.70 13.46 17.03
N TYR A 252 -8.64 12.68 17.17
CA TYR A 252 -7.79 12.68 18.36
C TYR A 252 -6.65 13.68 18.16
N ALA A 253 -6.65 14.75 18.94
CA ALA A 253 -5.65 15.82 18.86
C ALA A 253 -4.32 15.41 19.53
N TYR A 254 -3.19 15.86 18.98
CA TYR A 254 -1.85 15.55 19.53
C TYR A 254 -1.71 15.95 21.02
N ASN A 255 -2.21 17.13 21.39
CA ASN A 255 -2.17 17.63 22.77
C ASN A 255 -2.92 16.71 23.77
N SER A 256 -3.87 15.90 23.30
CA SER A 256 -4.62 14.91 24.08
C SER A 256 -3.84 13.60 24.20
N THR A 257 -2.53 13.73 24.45
CA THR A 257 -1.47 12.72 24.34
C THR A 257 -1.83 11.32 24.85
N SER A 258 -2.31 11.21 26.10
CA SER A 258 -2.70 9.92 26.69
C SER A 258 -3.82 9.24 25.90
N THR A 259 -4.88 9.98 25.56
CA THR A 259 -6.03 9.45 24.82
C THR A 259 -5.67 9.09 23.37
N LEU A 260 -4.79 9.87 22.73
CA LEU A 260 -4.28 9.56 21.39
C LEU A 260 -3.46 8.26 21.38
N LEU A 261 -2.56 8.08 22.35
CA LEU A 261 -1.75 6.86 22.49
C LEU A 261 -2.62 5.64 22.80
N GLU A 262 -3.61 5.79 23.69
CA GLU A 262 -4.60 4.73 23.97
C GLU A 262 -5.43 4.36 22.74
N ALA A 263 -5.81 5.33 21.90
CA ALA A 263 -6.49 5.09 20.62
C ALA A 263 -5.60 4.31 19.63
N TRP A 264 -4.34 4.71 19.46
CA TRP A 264 -3.38 3.98 18.62
C TRP A 264 -3.18 2.54 19.09
N VAL A 265 -2.96 2.32 20.41
CA VAL A 265 -2.80 0.97 20.98
C VAL A 265 -4.06 0.13 20.77
N THR A 266 -5.24 0.72 20.99
CA THR A 266 -6.53 0.04 20.78
C THR A 266 -6.71 -0.41 19.33
N VAL A 267 -6.52 0.48 18.36
CA VAL A 267 -6.67 0.13 16.93
C VAL A 267 -5.60 -0.86 16.48
N THR A 268 -4.41 -0.83 17.07
CA THR A 268 -3.34 -1.81 16.83
C THR A 268 -3.73 -3.21 17.33
N LEU A 269 -4.30 -3.32 18.53
CA LEU A 269 -4.81 -4.60 19.07
C LEU A 269 -6.03 -5.13 18.31
N LEU A 270 -6.91 -4.24 17.85
CA LEU A 270 -8.03 -4.61 16.97
C LEU A 270 -7.55 -5.15 15.62
N ALA A 271 -6.47 -4.60 15.06
CA ALA A 271 -5.82 -5.12 13.86
C ALA A 271 -5.14 -6.47 14.11
N GLU A 272 -4.46 -6.67 15.24
CA GLU A 272 -3.90 -7.99 15.58
C GLU A 272 -4.94 -9.10 15.56
N ASN A 273 -6.13 -8.87 16.12
CA ASN A 273 -7.22 -9.84 16.09
C ASN A 273 -7.90 -9.97 14.70
N ASN A 274 -8.08 -8.88 13.95
CA ASN A 274 -8.99 -8.86 12.81
C ASN A 274 -8.59 -7.91 11.66
N TRP A 275 -7.30 -7.82 11.32
CA TRP A 275 -6.81 -6.95 10.24
C TRP A 275 -7.37 -7.30 8.85
N PHE A 276 -7.70 -8.57 8.56
CA PHE A 276 -8.09 -8.95 7.21
C PHE A 276 -9.52 -8.52 6.87
N TYR A 277 -9.68 -7.89 5.70
CA TYR A 277 -10.95 -7.50 5.12
C TYR A 277 -10.85 -7.50 3.59
N THR A 278 -11.41 -8.50 2.94
CA THR A 278 -11.64 -8.43 1.48
C THR A 278 -12.73 -7.40 1.20
N SER A 279 -12.53 -6.52 0.21
CA SER A 279 -13.61 -5.65 -0.25
C SER A 279 -14.73 -6.50 -0.83
N PRO A 280 -16.01 -6.29 -0.48
CA PRO A 280 -17.10 -7.05 -1.06
C PRO A 280 -17.18 -6.75 -2.55
N THR A 281 -16.80 -7.72 -3.39
CA THR A 281 -16.83 -7.66 -4.86
C THR A 281 -18.27 -7.75 -5.39
N THR A 282 -19.11 -6.83 -4.92
CA THR A 282 -20.55 -6.73 -5.16
C THR A 282 -20.89 -6.11 -6.52
N SER A 283 -20.33 -6.70 -7.57
CA SER A 283 -21.22 -7.06 -8.69
C SER A 283 -21.95 -8.34 -8.26
N PRO A 284 -23.28 -8.45 -8.43
CA PRO A 284 -23.96 -9.72 -8.21
C PRO A 284 -23.32 -10.77 -9.12
N ALA A 285 -22.91 -11.91 -8.54
CA ALA A 285 -22.25 -12.97 -9.29
C ALA A 285 -23.15 -13.38 -10.47
N PRO A 286 -22.62 -13.45 -11.72
CA PRO A 286 -23.40 -13.88 -12.87
C PRO A 286 -24.11 -15.22 -12.59
N PRO A 287 -25.38 -15.39 -12.99
CA PRO A 287 -26.14 -16.61 -12.70
C PRO A 287 -25.38 -17.83 -13.20
N ARG A 288 -25.31 -18.86 -12.35
CA ARG A 288 -24.28 -19.92 -12.25
C ARG A 288 -24.07 -20.77 -13.52
N ARG A 289 -23.59 -20.13 -14.58
CA ARG A 289 -23.21 -20.69 -15.87
C ARG A 289 -21.80 -20.20 -16.15
N ALA A 290 -20.85 -21.11 -16.31
CA ALA A 290 -19.42 -20.78 -16.40
C ALA A 290 -19.03 -20.19 -17.77
N THR A 291 -19.59 -19.03 -18.11
CA THR A 291 -19.00 -18.16 -19.12
C THR A 291 -17.70 -17.64 -18.53
N ILE A 292 -16.57 -18.14 -19.02
CA ILE A 292 -15.25 -17.57 -18.73
C ILE A 292 -15.35 -16.07 -19.07
N LEU A 293 -15.00 -15.21 -18.11
CA LEU A 293 -14.93 -13.76 -18.35
C LEU A 293 -13.68 -13.48 -19.19
N THR A 294 -13.73 -13.81 -20.48
CA THR A 294 -12.71 -13.39 -21.44
C THR A 294 -12.56 -11.88 -21.39
N ALA A 295 -11.32 -11.39 -21.26
CA ALA A 295 -11.05 -9.96 -21.21
C ALA A 295 -11.78 -9.20 -22.35
N PRO A 296 -12.38 -8.03 -22.07
CA PRO A 296 -13.36 -7.41 -22.97
C PRO A 296 -12.79 -7.20 -24.38
N PRO A 297 -13.52 -7.63 -25.45
CA PRO A 297 -12.96 -7.71 -26.80
C PRO A 297 -12.31 -6.42 -27.32
N SER A 298 -11.09 -6.60 -27.84
CA SER A 298 -10.26 -5.67 -28.62
C SER A 298 -10.65 -4.17 -28.60
N SER A 299 -10.03 -3.44 -27.68
CA SER A 299 -9.42 -2.16 -28.03
C SER A 299 -7.90 -2.26 -27.80
N ASN A 300 -7.11 -1.29 -28.28
CA ASN A 300 -5.65 -1.30 -28.17
C ASN A 300 -5.18 -1.56 -26.71
N PRO A 301 -4.41 -2.63 -26.41
CA PRO A 301 -4.00 -2.96 -25.04
C PRO A 301 -3.01 -1.95 -24.45
N TYR A 302 -2.23 -1.27 -25.29
CA TYR A 302 -1.26 -0.24 -24.90
C TYR A 302 -1.91 1.13 -24.59
N LYS A 303 -3.22 1.30 -24.86
CA LYS A 303 -3.92 2.56 -24.55
C LYS A 303 -4.54 2.49 -23.14
N LEU A 304 -4.20 3.46 -22.29
CA LEU A 304 -4.72 3.61 -20.93
C LEU A 304 -6.26 3.60 -20.88
N ARG A 305 -6.83 2.85 -19.93
CA ARG A 305 -8.28 2.76 -19.71
C ARG A 305 -8.63 2.91 -18.23
N HIS A 306 -9.53 3.84 -17.92
CA HIS A 306 -10.07 3.97 -16.55
C HIS A 306 -11.04 2.82 -16.26
N THR A 307 -10.85 2.14 -15.12
CA THR A 307 -11.64 0.98 -14.68
C THR A 307 -11.84 0.98 -13.15
N ASN A 308 -12.69 0.08 -12.65
CA ASN A 308 -12.77 -0.26 -11.24
C ASN A 308 -11.94 -1.52 -10.92
N THR A 309 -12.10 -2.01 -9.70
CA THR A 309 -11.49 -3.24 -9.16
C THR A 309 -12.11 -4.55 -9.68
N SER A 310 -13.16 -4.50 -10.51
CA SER A 310 -13.86 -5.72 -10.94
C SER A 310 -12.99 -6.53 -11.88
N GLY A 311 -12.76 -7.80 -11.54
CA GLY A 311 -11.86 -8.68 -12.28
C GLY A 311 -10.37 -8.43 -12.02
N ILE A 312 -9.99 -7.60 -11.04
CA ILE A 312 -8.59 -7.39 -10.64
C ILE A 312 -8.38 -8.04 -9.26
N GLU A 313 -7.48 -9.02 -9.20
CA GLU A 313 -7.10 -9.72 -7.97
C GLU A 313 -5.59 -9.61 -7.76
N PHE A 314 -5.15 -9.06 -6.62
CA PHE A 314 -3.74 -9.04 -6.20
C PHE A 314 -3.51 -10.19 -5.21
N ILE A 315 -2.52 -11.06 -5.46
CA ILE A 315 -2.31 -12.29 -4.68
C ILE A 315 -1.00 -12.21 -3.88
N GLU A 316 0.12 -11.98 -4.57
CA GLU A 316 1.48 -12.05 -4.01
C GLU A 316 2.37 -10.93 -4.56
N GLY A 317 3.17 -10.29 -3.71
CA GLY A 317 4.25 -9.43 -4.18
C GLY A 317 5.34 -10.26 -4.85
N VAL A 318 5.66 -10.00 -6.12
CA VAL A 318 6.80 -10.63 -6.81
C VAL A 318 8.09 -9.90 -6.47
N ASP A 319 8.08 -8.58 -6.69
CA ASP A 319 9.24 -7.68 -6.57
C ASP A 319 8.79 -6.22 -6.37
N ARG A 320 9.72 -5.30 -6.11
CA ARG A 320 9.45 -3.86 -5.99
C ARG A 320 10.42 -3.05 -6.86
N SER A 321 9.94 -2.69 -8.05
CA SER A 321 10.65 -1.82 -9.00
C SER A 321 10.88 -0.41 -8.45
N ARG A 322 11.73 0.37 -9.12
CA ARG A 322 12.04 1.77 -8.75
C ARG A 322 10.81 2.67 -8.61
N VAL A 323 9.74 2.38 -9.34
CA VAL A 323 8.55 3.25 -9.50
C VAL A 323 7.28 2.69 -8.88
N GLY A 324 7.34 1.51 -8.27
CA GLY A 324 6.17 0.81 -7.73
C GLY A 324 6.35 -0.70 -7.66
N VAL A 325 5.28 -1.42 -7.37
CA VAL A 325 5.32 -2.84 -7.02
C VAL A 325 4.98 -3.75 -8.21
N VAL A 326 5.62 -4.93 -8.28
CA VAL A 326 5.32 -5.99 -9.24
C VAL A 326 4.60 -7.10 -8.51
N VAL A 327 3.37 -7.43 -8.94
CA VAL A 327 2.42 -8.27 -8.20
C VAL A 327 1.89 -9.39 -9.09
N ARG A 328 1.86 -10.61 -8.56
CA ARG A 328 1.17 -11.75 -9.16
C ARG A 328 -0.30 -11.70 -8.81
N GLY A 329 -1.16 -11.95 -9.80
CA GLY A 329 -2.58 -11.73 -9.65
C GLY A 329 -3.43 -12.35 -10.77
N LYS A 330 -4.71 -11.98 -10.80
CA LYS A 330 -5.61 -12.34 -11.89
C LYS A 330 -6.25 -11.11 -12.53
N TYR A 331 -6.37 -11.14 -13.86
CA TYR A 331 -7.10 -10.17 -14.66
C TYR A 331 -8.23 -10.89 -15.41
N PHE A 332 -9.47 -10.61 -15.00
CA PHE A 332 -10.69 -11.32 -15.38
C PHE A 332 -10.61 -12.86 -15.23
N GLY A 333 -9.81 -13.33 -14.26
CA GLY A 333 -9.60 -14.75 -13.96
C GLY A 333 -8.39 -15.38 -14.65
N THR A 334 -7.79 -14.72 -15.64
CA THR A 334 -6.51 -15.11 -16.24
C THR A 334 -5.35 -14.75 -15.30
N GLU A 335 -4.40 -15.66 -15.08
CA GLU A 335 -3.19 -15.39 -14.28
C GLU A 335 -2.23 -14.45 -15.00
N VAL A 336 -1.73 -13.45 -14.29
CA VAL A 336 -0.97 -12.32 -14.83
C VAL A 336 0.05 -11.77 -13.84
N VAL A 337 1.05 -11.07 -14.37
CA VAL A 337 1.91 -10.16 -13.60
C VAL A 337 1.43 -8.72 -13.82
N MET A 338 1.36 -7.94 -12.75
CA MET A 338 0.93 -6.54 -12.77
C MET A 338 2.04 -5.65 -12.24
N LYS A 339 2.53 -4.69 -13.05
CA LYS A 339 3.40 -3.60 -12.56
C LYS A 339 2.49 -2.43 -12.19
N VAL A 340 2.46 -2.10 -10.89
CA VAL A 340 1.49 -1.20 -10.26
C VAL A 340 2.20 0.04 -9.71
N VAL A 341 1.78 1.21 -10.16
CA VAL A 341 2.36 2.52 -9.82
C VAL A 341 1.31 3.43 -9.21
N ASP A 342 1.66 4.12 -8.11
CA ASP A 342 0.80 5.12 -7.47
C ASP A 342 0.97 6.51 -8.11
N ALA A 343 0.21 6.72 -9.19
CA ALA A 343 0.15 7.98 -9.91
C ALA A 343 -0.50 9.13 -9.11
N SER A 344 -1.03 8.87 -7.90
CA SER A 344 -1.55 9.92 -7.01
C SER A 344 -0.48 10.54 -6.11
N LYS A 345 0.64 9.83 -5.86
CA LYS A 345 1.82 10.36 -5.15
C LYS A 345 2.92 10.81 -6.11
N GLU A 346 3.32 9.98 -7.07
CA GLU A 346 4.48 10.28 -7.92
C GLU A 346 4.14 10.34 -9.42
N LYS A 347 4.33 11.52 -10.02
CA LYS A 347 4.09 11.76 -11.45
C LYS A 347 5.20 11.17 -12.34
N SER A 348 6.46 11.24 -11.92
CA SER A 348 7.61 10.66 -12.64
C SER A 348 7.46 9.14 -12.78
N ALA A 349 7.12 8.44 -11.70
CA ALA A 349 6.77 7.02 -11.73
C ALA A 349 5.65 6.69 -12.74
N ALA A 350 4.60 7.53 -12.78
CA ALA A 350 3.49 7.37 -13.71
C ALA A 350 3.92 7.56 -15.18
N GLU A 351 4.82 8.50 -15.45
CA GLU A 351 5.38 8.80 -16.78
C GLU A 351 6.36 7.71 -17.24
N GLU A 352 7.16 7.14 -16.33
CA GLU A 352 8.06 6.02 -16.61
C GLU A 352 7.30 4.74 -17.02
N LEU A 353 6.18 4.45 -16.36
CA LEU A 353 5.29 3.35 -16.77
C LEU A 353 4.62 3.64 -18.13
N GLU A 354 4.34 4.91 -18.45
CA GLU A 354 3.79 5.31 -19.76
C GLU A 354 4.83 5.18 -20.89
N HIS A 355 6.11 5.50 -20.60
CA HIS A 355 7.24 5.21 -21.48
C HIS A 355 7.40 3.70 -21.72
N GLU A 356 7.40 2.88 -20.67
CA GLU A 356 7.50 1.42 -20.79
C GLU A 356 6.39 0.85 -21.68
N VAL A 357 5.14 1.28 -21.48
CA VAL A 357 3.99 0.90 -22.33
C VAL A 357 4.22 1.30 -23.80
N SER A 358 4.83 2.46 -24.06
CA SER A 358 5.16 2.90 -25.42
C SER A 358 6.21 2.00 -26.09
N VAL A 359 7.21 1.54 -25.33
CA VAL A 359 8.23 0.59 -25.82
C VAL A 359 7.61 -0.77 -26.13
N TYR A 360 6.78 -1.32 -25.24
CA TYR A 360 6.00 -2.54 -25.53
C TYR A 360 5.09 -2.39 -26.76
N SER A 361 4.54 -1.19 -27.02
CA SER A 361 3.73 -0.91 -28.20
C SER A 361 4.54 -0.83 -29.50
N ALA A 362 5.80 -0.37 -29.43
CA ALA A 362 6.71 -0.35 -30.57
C ALA A 362 7.19 -1.78 -30.90
N LEU A 363 7.61 -2.53 -29.87
CA LEU A 363 8.13 -3.89 -29.96
C LEU A 363 7.05 -4.98 -30.06
N ARG A 364 5.81 -4.62 -30.40
CA ARG A 364 4.64 -5.52 -30.44
C ARG A 364 4.81 -6.78 -31.29
N SER A 365 5.73 -6.77 -32.27
CA SER A 365 6.09 -7.94 -33.10
C SER A 365 6.85 -9.02 -32.35
N LEU A 366 7.48 -8.69 -31.22
CA LEU A 366 8.24 -9.58 -30.35
C LEU A 366 7.41 -10.12 -29.17
N SER A 367 6.11 -9.81 -29.15
CA SER A 367 5.23 -10.04 -27.99
C SER A 367 4.81 -11.50 -27.88
N GLY A 368 5.06 -12.10 -26.72
CA GLY A 368 4.85 -13.53 -26.43
C GLY A 368 6.07 -14.41 -26.76
N SER A 369 6.93 -14.01 -27.70
CA SER A 369 8.18 -14.70 -28.02
C SER A 369 9.35 -14.20 -27.17
N THR A 370 9.66 -12.91 -27.27
CA THR A 370 10.87 -12.26 -26.75
C THR A 370 10.58 -11.47 -25.50
N ILE A 371 9.42 -10.82 -25.45
CA ILE A 371 8.92 -9.98 -24.36
C ILE A 371 7.50 -10.45 -23.98
N PRO A 372 7.00 -10.18 -22.76
CA PRO A 372 5.63 -10.51 -22.37
C PRO A 372 4.56 -9.97 -23.33
N CYS A 373 3.41 -10.65 -23.41
CA CYS A 373 2.20 -10.05 -23.95
C CYS A 373 1.66 -8.96 -23.00
N VAL A 374 1.47 -7.74 -23.51
CA VAL A 374 0.68 -6.70 -22.80
C VAL A 374 -0.80 -7.03 -22.97
N ILE A 375 -1.46 -7.30 -21.85
CA ILE A 375 -2.88 -7.68 -21.81
C ILE A 375 -3.75 -6.43 -21.67
N ALA A 376 -3.36 -5.48 -20.82
CA ALA A 376 -4.01 -4.18 -20.68
C ALA A 376 -3.11 -3.15 -19.99
N TYR A 377 -3.28 -1.87 -20.34
CA TYR A 377 -2.82 -0.73 -19.56
C TYR A 377 -4.04 0.01 -18.99
N ILE A 378 -4.13 0.10 -17.66
CA ILE A 378 -5.34 0.57 -16.96
C ILE A 378 -5.03 1.58 -15.85
N GLU A 379 -5.99 2.45 -15.58
CA GLU A 379 -6.02 3.30 -14.39
C GLU A 379 -7.18 2.84 -13.51
N VAL A 380 -6.88 2.48 -12.27
CA VAL A 380 -7.90 2.16 -11.26
C VAL A 380 -8.06 3.37 -10.36
N TRP A 381 -9.31 3.83 -10.23
CA TRP A 381 -9.73 4.80 -9.21
C TRP A 381 -9.01 6.16 -9.23
N SER A 382 -8.37 6.52 -10.36
CA SER A 382 -7.48 7.67 -10.53
C SER A 382 -6.40 7.78 -9.45
N MET A 383 -5.83 6.61 -9.13
CA MET A 383 -4.81 6.44 -8.11
C MET A 383 -3.71 5.48 -8.60
N LEU A 384 -4.09 4.25 -9.00
CA LEU A 384 -3.13 3.26 -9.47
C LEU A 384 -3.15 3.20 -11.00
N ARG A 385 -1.98 3.40 -11.64
CA ARG A 385 -1.73 2.95 -13.01
C ARG A 385 -1.19 1.53 -12.96
N ILE A 386 -1.70 0.65 -13.82
CA ILE A 386 -1.34 -0.78 -13.84
C ILE A 386 -1.05 -1.20 -15.28
N LEU A 387 0.15 -1.73 -15.49
CA LEU A 387 0.51 -2.49 -16.69
C LEU A 387 0.31 -3.98 -16.40
N VAL A 388 -0.66 -4.60 -17.09
CA VAL A 388 -0.99 -6.01 -16.97
C VAL A 388 -0.27 -6.80 -18.06
N LEU A 389 0.58 -7.72 -17.63
CA LEU A 389 1.45 -8.54 -18.48
C LEU A 389 1.14 -10.04 -18.32
N GLN A 390 1.43 -10.80 -19.37
CA GLN A 390 1.55 -12.25 -19.31
C GLN A 390 2.54 -12.68 -18.23
N ASP A 391 2.16 -13.64 -17.36
CA ASP A 391 3.13 -14.26 -16.45
C ASP A 391 4.16 -15.08 -17.26
N CYS A 392 5.43 -14.72 -17.08
CA CYS A 392 6.55 -15.28 -17.82
C CYS A 392 7.48 -16.12 -16.93
N GLY A 393 7.01 -16.55 -15.75
CA GLY A 393 7.71 -17.43 -14.82
C GLY A 393 8.49 -16.69 -13.73
N ILE A 394 9.71 -17.14 -13.45
CA ILE A 394 10.59 -16.54 -12.42
C ILE A 394 11.76 -15.83 -13.10
N ASN A 395 12.36 -14.82 -12.46
CA ASN A 395 13.56 -14.20 -13.03
C ASN A 395 14.80 -15.12 -12.92
N LEU A 396 15.84 -14.86 -13.71
CA LEU A 396 17.01 -15.76 -13.74
C LEU A 396 17.77 -15.80 -12.42
N ARG A 397 17.73 -14.72 -11.63
CA ARG A 397 18.29 -14.69 -10.27
C ARG A 397 17.56 -15.68 -9.34
N MET A 398 16.22 -15.79 -9.44
CA MET A 398 15.44 -16.81 -8.74
C MET A 398 15.69 -18.22 -9.28
N TYR A 399 15.83 -18.39 -10.60
CA TYR A 399 16.20 -19.68 -11.21
C TYR A 399 17.56 -20.18 -10.71
N GLN A 400 18.58 -19.30 -10.65
CA GLN A 400 19.91 -19.62 -10.13
C GLN A 400 19.87 -20.00 -8.63
N ASN A 401 19.14 -19.22 -7.81
CA ASN A 401 18.91 -19.56 -6.40
C ASN A 401 18.18 -20.90 -6.21
N GLY A 402 17.39 -21.34 -7.19
CA GLY A 402 16.75 -22.65 -7.24
C GLY A 402 17.65 -23.80 -7.74
N GLY A 403 18.95 -23.56 -7.96
CA GLY A 403 19.90 -24.53 -8.51
C GLY A 403 19.98 -24.57 -10.04
N GLY A 404 19.33 -23.63 -10.73
CA GLY A 404 19.43 -23.45 -12.18
C GLY A 404 20.80 -22.91 -12.60
N SER A 405 21.30 -23.35 -13.77
CA SER A 405 22.60 -22.92 -14.27
C SER A 405 22.44 -21.85 -15.36
N LEU A 406 22.94 -20.64 -15.14
CA LEU A 406 22.79 -19.52 -16.09
C LEU A 406 23.43 -19.81 -17.47
N SER A 407 24.52 -20.59 -17.51
CA SER A 407 25.14 -21.02 -18.76
C SER A 407 24.22 -21.84 -19.66
N THR A 408 23.19 -22.50 -19.12
CA THR A 408 22.19 -23.26 -19.92
C THR A 408 21.17 -22.38 -20.63
N VAL A 409 21.12 -21.08 -20.29
CA VAL A 409 20.20 -20.10 -20.87
C VAL A 409 20.91 -18.86 -21.46
N ARG A 410 22.22 -18.71 -21.25
CA ARG A 410 23.05 -17.59 -21.72
C ARG A 410 22.87 -17.30 -23.21
N ASP A 411 22.93 -18.32 -24.06
CA ASP A 411 22.79 -18.15 -25.50
C ASP A 411 21.38 -17.65 -25.86
N LEU A 412 20.34 -18.20 -25.23
CA LEU A 412 18.97 -17.76 -25.41
C LEU A 412 18.75 -16.32 -24.90
N CYS A 413 19.42 -15.90 -23.82
CA CYS A 413 19.41 -14.51 -23.38
C CYS A 413 20.02 -13.56 -24.42
N ASN A 414 21.12 -13.98 -25.07
CA ASN A 414 21.76 -13.22 -26.13
C ASN A 414 20.91 -13.19 -27.41
N ASP A 415 20.24 -14.29 -27.78
CA ASP A 415 19.25 -14.32 -28.87
C ASP A 415 18.12 -13.31 -28.63
N ARG A 416 17.58 -13.25 -27.40
CA ARG A 416 16.53 -12.29 -27.01
C ARG A 416 17.01 -10.83 -27.12
N LEU A 417 18.27 -10.55 -26.80
CA LEU A 417 18.88 -9.22 -26.98
C LEU A 417 19.14 -8.89 -28.46
N ALA A 418 19.54 -9.87 -29.27
CA ALA A 418 19.70 -9.70 -30.71
C ALA A 418 18.35 -9.44 -31.42
N GLU A 419 17.28 -10.13 -31.02
CA GLU A 419 15.91 -9.88 -31.48
C GLU A 419 15.43 -8.45 -31.16
N LEU A 420 15.84 -7.89 -30.02
CA LEU A 420 15.56 -6.50 -29.62
C LEU A 420 16.37 -5.50 -30.46
N ASN A 421 17.69 -5.73 -30.59
CA ASN A 421 18.61 -4.88 -31.35
C ASN A 421 18.27 -4.85 -32.85
N ALA A 422 17.76 -5.95 -33.41
CA ALA A 422 17.29 -6.03 -34.79
C ALA A 422 16.09 -5.11 -35.10
N LEU A 423 15.36 -4.64 -34.09
CA LEU A 423 14.32 -3.61 -34.23
C LEU A 423 14.82 -2.19 -33.89
N GLY A 424 16.12 -2.01 -33.67
CA GLY A 424 16.73 -0.72 -33.34
C GLY A 424 16.48 -0.26 -31.91
N TYR A 425 16.33 -1.21 -30.97
CA TYR A 425 16.18 -0.93 -29.54
C TYR A 425 17.30 -1.55 -28.70
N MET A 426 17.57 -0.92 -27.56
CA MET A 426 18.45 -1.39 -26.48
C MET A 426 17.64 -1.44 -25.18
N HIS A 427 17.97 -2.36 -24.28
CA HIS A 427 17.30 -2.52 -22.98
C HIS A 427 17.79 -1.49 -21.96
N ASN A 428 19.09 -1.17 -21.99
CA ASN A 428 19.80 -0.25 -21.08
C ASN A 428 19.77 -0.66 -19.59
N ASP A 429 19.34 -1.88 -19.26
CA ASP A 429 19.30 -2.44 -17.90
C ASP A 429 19.53 -3.96 -17.93
N VAL A 430 20.53 -4.45 -18.68
CA VAL A 430 20.77 -5.89 -18.83
C VAL A 430 21.34 -6.50 -17.55
N LYS A 431 20.53 -7.31 -16.87
CA LYS A 431 20.84 -8.05 -15.63
C LYS A 431 19.92 -9.26 -15.48
N GLU A 432 20.33 -10.27 -14.72
CA GLU A 432 19.58 -11.52 -14.46
C GLU A 432 18.10 -11.31 -14.05
N GLU A 433 17.85 -10.25 -13.29
CA GLU A 433 16.52 -9.89 -12.78
C GLU A 433 15.53 -9.51 -13.90
N ASN A 434 16.06 -9.01 -15.03
CA ASN A 434 15.29 -8.53 -16.18
C ASN A 434 15.12 -9.62 -17.27
N PHE A 435 15.47 -10.87 -16.96
CA PHE A 435 15.17 -12.04 -17.79
C PHE A 435 14.22 -12.98 -17.03
N ALA A 436 13.03 -13.24 -17.58
CA ALA A 436 12.05 -14.19 -17.04
C ALA A 436 12.14 -15.55 -17.74
N PHE A 437 12.17 -16.63 -16.96
CA PHE A 437 12.29 -18.02 -17.43
C PHE A 437 11.04 -18.84 -17.09
N ASN A 438 10.51 -19.53 -18.11
CA ASN A 438 9.39 -20.46 -17.98
C ASN A 438 9.51 -21.58 -19.04
N ASN A 439 9.44 -22.85 -18.59
CA ASN A 439 9.41 -24.04 -19.44
C ASN A 439 10.49 -24.07 -20.54
N GLY A 440 11.73 -23.72 -20.19
CA GLY A 440 12.87 -23.72 -21.12
C GLY A 440 12.98 -22.51 -22.04
N ASN A 441 12.04 -21.55 -22.01
CA ASN A 441 12.14 -20.30 -22.74
C ASN A 441 12.46 -19.11 -21.83
N VAL A 442 13.22 -18.15 -22.35
CA VAL A 442 13.56 -16.87 -21.71
C VAL A 442 12.88 -15.71 -22.43
N ARG A 443 12.45 -14.69 -21.67
CA ARG A 443 11.94 -13.41 -22.16
C ARG A 443 12.55 -12.22 -21.41
N LEU A 444 12.74 -11.10 -22.10
CA LEU A 444 13.14 -9.82 -21.50
C LEU A 444 11.94 -9.16 -20.81
N ILE A 445 12.15 -8.61 -19.61
CA ILE A 445 11.16 -7.88 -18.80
C ILE A 445 11.73 -6.56 -18.27
N ASP A 446 10.87 -5.74 -17.66
CA ASP A 446 11.16 -4.37 -17.18
C ASP A 446 11.78 -3.44 -18.24
N LEU A 447 10.98 -3.10 -19.26
CA LEU A 447 11.43 -2.27 -20.39
C LEU A 447 11.42 -0.77 -20.07
N GLY A 448 11.34 -0.39 -18.78
CA GLY A 448 11.25 1.01 -18.34
C GLY A 448 12.47 1.88 -18.67
N ARG A 449 13.63 1.27 -18.95
CA ARG A 449 14.85 1.97 -19.39
C ARG A 449 15.14 1.80 -20.89
N ALA A 450 14.38 0.96 -21.59
CA ALA A 450 14.64 0.61 -22.97
C ALA A 450 14.40 1.82 -23.91
N SER A 451 15.24 1.95 -24.93
CA SER A 451 15.24 3.10 -25.85
C SER A 451 15.70 2.71 -27.24
N GLN A 452 15.53 3.59 -28.21
CA GLN A 452 16.09 3.39 -29.55
C GLN A 452 17.63 3.50 -29.53
N GLY A 453 18.29 2.63 -30.27
CA GLY A 453 19.74 2.55 -30.39
C GLY A 453 20.21 1.25 -31.04
N THR A 454 21.47 1.20 -31.45
CA THR A 454 22.03 0.08 -32.24
C THR A 454 23.28 -0.54 -31.62
N THR A 455 23.67 -0.14 -30.40
CA THR A 455 24.76 -0.79 -29.68
C THR A 455 24.37 -2.21 -29.33
N SER A 456 25.26 -3.17 -29.56
CA SER A 456 25.01 -4.56 -29.13
C SER A 456 25.10 -4.66 -27.62
N GLU A 457 24.08 -5.25 -27.01
CA GLU A 457 24.10 -5.69 -25.60
C GLU A 457 24.27 -7.21 -25.56
N SER A 458 24.88 -7.73 -24.49
CA SER A 458 25.09 -9.17 -24.27
C SER A 458 25.17 -9.49 -22.78
N VAL A 459 24.91 -10.75 -22.42
CA VAL A 459 25.12 -11.27 -21.05
C VAL A 459 26.42 -12.07 -20.95
N ASP A 460 27.18 -11.80 -19.88
CA ASP A 460 28.53 -12.37 -19.65
C ASP A 460 28.66 -13.32 -18.45
N PHE A 461 27.56 -13.64 -17.77
CA PHE A 461 27.47 -14.63 -16.68
C PHE A 461 27.53 -16.10 -17.13
#